data_AF-A0A6C0DJL3-F1
#
_entry.id   AF-A0A6C0DJL3-F1
#
_cell.length_a   1.000
_cell.length_b   1.000
_cell.length_c   1.000
_cell.angle_alpha   90.00
_cell.angle_beta   90.00
_cell.angle_gamma   90.00
#
_symmetry.space_group_name_H-M   'P 1'
#
loop_
_entity.id
_entity.type
_entity.pdbx_description
1 polymer ?
#
loop_
_entity_poly.entity_id
_entity_poly.type
_entity_poly.pdbx_seq_one_letter_code
_entity_poly.pdbx_strand_id
1 'polypeptide(L)'
;MAFEKSREYIECICNFLDVLNDKANRLKDNKLKNICKLIINYIVSCCRENNIKITELTKRDNFDMKVVYEYINKNSIKIVDFNNVKMDEIDINNEYDIERFVLSHIYYIYENN
;
A
#
# COMPACT_ATOMS: atom_id res chain seq x y z
N MET A 1 -20.51 4.02 6.93
CA MET A 1 -19.74 2.81 7.25
C MET A 1 -18.46 2.87 6.44
N ALA A 2 -17.30 2.88 7.09
CA ALA A 2 -16.01 2.77 6.41
C ALA A 2 -15.95 1.39 5.72
N PHE A 3 -15.40 1.32 4.51
CA PHE A 3 -15.22 0.04 3.83
C PHE A 3 -14.01 -0.65 4.44
N GLU A 4 -14.19 -1.88 4.94
CA GLU A 4 -13.16 -2.59 5.69
C GLU A 4 -12.02 -3.10 4.79
N LYS A 5 -10.83 -3.22 5.38
CA LYS A 5 -9.64 -3.79 4.75
C LYS A 5 -9.80 -5.29 4.60
N SER A 6 -10.53 -5.73 3.58
CA SER A 6 -10.79 -7.15 3.35
C SER A 6 -9.50 -7.96 3.17
N ARG A 7 -9.56 -9.28 3.35
CA ARG A 7 -8.43 -10.16 3.05
C ARG A 7 -7.94 -9.99 1.62
N GLU A 8 -8.85 -9.88 0.66
CA GLU A 8 -8.51 -9.68 -0.76
C GLU A 8 -7.74 -8.38 -0.99
N TYR A 9 -8.10 -7.31 -0.28
CA TYR A 9 -7.37 -6.05 -0.29
C TYR A 9 -5.92 -6.22 0.19
N ILE A 10 -5.74 -6.90 1.32
CA ILE A 10 -4.41 -7.14 1.91
C ILE A 10 -3.56 -8.04 0.99
N GLU A 11 -4.15 -9.11 0.46
CA GLU A 11 -3.50 -10.01 -0.50
C GLU A 11 -3.10 -9.26 -1.78
N CYS A 12 -3.93 -8.36 -2.29
CA CYS A 12 -3.60 -7.54 -3.46
C CYS A 12 -2.35 -6.66 -3.22
N ILE A 13 -2.28 -5.96 -2.08
CA ILE A 13 -1.13 -5.13 -1.73
C ILE A 13 0.12 -5.99 -1.52
N CYS A 14 -0.02 -7.17 -0.93
CA CYS A 14 1.07 -8.12 -0.76
C CYS A 14 1.63 -8.61 -2.11
N ASN A 15 0.77 -8.93 -3.06
CA ASN A 15 1.20 -9.35 -4.41
C ASN A 15 1.87 -8.20 -5.18
N PHE A 16 1.34 -6.99 -5.06
CA PHE A 16 1.97 -5.79 -5.61
C PHE A 16 3.36 -5.53 -5.02
N LEU A 17 3.52 -5.70 -3.70
CA LEU A 17 4.79 -5.55 -3.02
C LEU A 17 5.86 -6.51 -3.58
N ASP A 18 5.51 -7.76 -3.86
CA ASP A 18 6.45 -8.74 -4.43
C ASP A 18 6.99 -8.23 -5.79
N VAL A 19 6.10 -7.78 -6.69
CA VAL A 19 6.48 -7.20 -8.00
C VAL A 19 7.36 -5.95 -7.84
N LEU A 20 6.98 -5.06 -6.91
CA LEU A 20 7.71 -3.84 -6.66
C LEU A 20 9.11 -4.11 -6.10
N ASN A 21 9.23 -5.06 -5.19
CA ASN A 21 10.49 -5.46 -4.57
C ASN A 21 11.44 -6.08 -5.60
N ASP A 22 10.93 -6.91 -6.51
CA ASP A 22 11.70 -7.45 -7.61
C ASP A 22 12.20 -6.34 -8.53
N LYS A 23 11.34 -5.39 -8.89
CA LYS A 23 11.73 -4.19 -9.66
C LYS A 23 12.83 -3.41 -8.93
N ALA A 24 12.67 -3.15 -7.64
CA ALA A 24 13.63 -2.40 -6.81
C ALA A 24 15.01 -3.09 -6.75
N ASN A 25 15.02 -4.42 -6.67
CA ASN A 25 16.25 -5.21 -6.65
C ASN A 25 16.97 -5.19 -8.00
N ARG A 26 16.25 -5.38 -9.11
CA ARG A 26 16.82 -5.30 -10.46
C ARG A 26 17.43 -3.93 -10.75
N LEU A 27 16.74 -2.85 -10.35
CA LEU A 27 17.17 -1.47 -10.58
C LEU A 27 18.20 -0.98 -9.56
N LYS A 28 18.46 -1.74 -8.48
CA LYS A 28 19.25 -1.30 -7.32
C LYS A 28 18.76 0.04 -6.75
N ASP A 29 17.46 0.27 -6.79
CA ASP A 29 16.85 1.53 -6.37
C ASP A 29 16.58 1.54 -4.86
N ASN A 30 17.40 2.29 -4.13
CA ASN A 30 17.26 2.42 -2.68
C ASN A 30 15.98 3.15 -2.25
N LYS A 31 15.44 4.06 -3.07
CA LYS A 31 14.19 4.75 -2.76
C LYS A 31 13.02 3.77 -2.86
N LEU A 32 12.95 2.98 -3.93
CA LEU A 32 11.95 1.92 -4.07
C LEU A 32 12.05 0.89 -2.93
N LYS A 33 13.25 0.50 -2.52
CA LYS A 33 13.44 -0.39 -1.35
C LYS A 33 12.87 0.20 -0.06
N ASN A 34 13.00 1.50 0.15
CA ASN A 34 12.41 2.16 1.32
C ASN A 34 10.88 2.20 1.24
N ILE A 35 10.32 2.44 0.05
CA ILE A 35 8.87 2.35 -0.17
C ILE A 35 8.36 0.92 0.11
N CYS A 36 9.07 -0.13 -0.34
CA CYS A 36 8.73 -1.52 -0.03
C CYS A 36 8.66 -1.76 1.48
N LYS A 37 9.60 -1.22 2.27
CA LYS A 37 9.57 -1.35 3.74
C LYS A 37 8.33 -0.68 4.36
N LEU A 38 7.93 0.48 3.85
CA LEU A 38 6.71 1.15 4.30
C LEU A 38 5.47 0.31 4.00
N ILE A 39 5.38 -0.26 2.79
CA ILE A 39 4.29 -1.14 2.38
C ILE A 39 4.25 -2.41 3.25
N ILE A 40 5.40 -3.01 3.57
CA ILE A 40 5.49 -4.17 4.48
C ILE A 40 4.90 -3.82 5.85
N ASN A 41 5.30 -2.69 6.44
CA ASN A 41 4.79 -2.28 7.75
C ASN A 41 3.27 -2.07 7.72
N TYR A 42 2.76 -1.47 6.63
CA TYR A 42 1.33 -1.31 6.42
C TYR A 42 0.59 -2.65 6.32
N ILE A 43 1.09 -3.61 5.52
CA ILE A 43 0.52 -4.96 5.42
C ILE A 43 0.49 -5.64 6.79
N VAL A 44 1.58 -5.55 7.57
CA VAL A 44 1.66 -6.12 8.92
C VAL A 44 0.59 -5.54 9.83
N SER A 45 0.37 -4.22 9.79
CA SER A 45 -0.71 -3.56 10.55
C SER A 45 -2.09 -4.07 10.13
N CYS A 46 -2.35 -4.13 8.82
CA CYS A 46 -3.62 -4.62 8.29
C CYS A 46 -3.88 -6.07 8.71
N CYS A 47 -2.88 -6.95 8.64
CA CYS A 47 -2.97 -8.32 9.11
C CYS A 47 -3.33 -8.41 10.60
N ARG A 48 -2.68 -7.58 11.44
CA ARG A 48 -2.95 -7.51 12.88
C ARG A 48 -4.37 -7.04 13.18
N GLU A 49 -4.83 -5.98 12.52
CA GLU A 49 -6.18 -5.43 12.67
C GLU A 49 -7.27 -6.45 12.30
N ASN A 50 -6.99 -7.28 11.28
CA ASN A 50 -7.94 -8.26 10.75
C ASN A 50 -7.76 -9.68 11.31
N ASN A 51 -6.84 -9.88 12.28
CA ASN A 51 -6.49 -11.20 12.82
C ASN A 51 -6.07 -12.23 11.74
N ILE A 52 -5.40 -11.78 10.68
CA ILE A 52 -4.87 -12.62 9.60
C ILE A 52 -3.39 -12.86 9.84
N LYS A 53 -2.92 -14.10 9.68
CA LYS A 53 -1.47 -14.36 9.69
C LYS A 53 -0.88 -14.04 8.32
N ILE A 54 0.28 -13.39 8.28
CA ILE A 54 0.98 -13.07 7.03
C ILE A 54 1.24 -14.33 6.19
N THR A 55 1.51 -15.47 6.83
CA THR A 55 1.72 -16.77 6.18
C THR A 55 0.47 -17.33 5.50
N GLU A 56 -0.70 -16.80 5.81
CA GLU A 56 -1.97 -17.22 5.22
C GLU A 56 -2.34 -16.38 3.99
N LEU A 57 -1.61 -15.31 3.69
CA LEU A 57 -1.88 -14.48 2.51
C LEU A 57 -1.57 -15.25 1.22
N THR A 58 -2.53 -15.24 0.30
CA THR A 58 -2.39 -15.91 -0.98
C THR A 58 -1.48 -15.12 -1.92
N LYS A 59 -0.39 -15.76 -2.36
CA LYS A 59 0.46 -15.23 -3.42
C LYS A 59 -0.11 -15.58 -4.80
N ARG A 60 -0.23 -14.60 -5.68
CA ARG A 60 -0.73 -14.79 -7.06
C ARG A 60 0.12 -13.98 -8.03
N ASP A 61 0.48 -14.59 -9.15
CA ASP A 61 1.20 -13.92 -10.24
C ASP A 61 0.35 -12.83 -10.91
N ASN A 62 -0.98 -13.04 -10.93
CA ASN A 62 -1.95 -12.07 -11.43
C ASN A 62 -2.81 -11.56 -10.25
N PHE A 63 -2.77 -10.26 -10.00
CA PHE A 63 -3.60 -9.56 -9.03
C PHE A 63 -4.28 -8.35 -9.67
N ASP A 64 -5.46 -7.99 -9.17
CA ASP A 64 -6.25 -6.88 -9.68
C ASP A 64 -6.31 -5.75 -8.64
N MET A 65 -5.75 -4.59 -8.99
CA MET A 65 -5.72 -3.40 -8.14
C MET A 65 -7.10 -2.75 -7.92
N LYS A 66 -8.14 -3.21 -8.62
CA LYS A 66 -9.52 -2.73 -8.43
C LYS A 66 -9.95 -2.75 -6.97
N VAL A 67 -9.58 -3.79 -6.20
CA VAL A 67 -9.94 -3.87 -4.77
C VAL A 67 -9.31 -2.75 -3.94
N VAL A 68 -8.08 -2.33 -4.28
CA VAL A 68 -7.38 -1.23 -3.63
C VAL A 68 -8.02 0.11 -4.01
N TYR A 69 -8.36 0.29 -5.28
CA TYR A 69 -9.06 1.50 -5.75
C TYR A 69 -10.45 1.64 -5.17
N GLU A 70 -11.20 0.54 -5.06
CA GLU A 70 -12.49 0.54 -4.38
C GLU A 70 -12.35 0.94 -2.91
N TYR A 71 -11.34 0.44 -2.21
CA TYR A 71 -11.06 0.82 -0.83
C TYR A 71 -10.76 2.33 -0.70
N ILE A 72 -9.88 2.86 -1.53
CA ILE A 72 -9.54 4.30 -1.58
C ILE A 72 -10.80 5.14 -1.81
N ASN A 73 -11.60 4.78 -2.82
CA ASN A 73 -12.79 5.53 -3.20
C ASN A 73 -13.88 5.47 -2.12
N LYS A 74 -14.20 4.27 -1.61
CA LYS A 74 -15.27 4.09 -0.62
C LYS A 74 -14.94 4.73 0.73
N ASN A 75 -13.65 4.81 1.09
CA ASN A 75 -13.19 5.50 2.30
C ASN A 75 -12.84 6.98 2.06
N SER A 76 -13.02 7.50 0.85
CA SER A 76 -12.70 8.90 0.49
C SER A 76 -11.25 9.28 0.84
N ILE A 77 -10.32 8.35 0.66
CA ILE A 77 -8.89 8.58 0.93
C ILE A 77 -8.36 9.53 -0.13
N LYS A 78 -7.87 10.68 0.32
CA LYS A 78 -7.28 11.70 -0.56
C LYS A 78 -5.84 11.35 -0.88
N ILE A 79 -5.59 10.87 -2.09
CA ILE A 79 -4.23 10.58 -2.58
C ILE A 79 -3.37 11.84 -2.52
N VAL A 80 -2.16 11.69 -2.00
CA VAL A 80 -1.17 12.75 -1.79
C VAL A 80 -0.55 13.13 -3.12
N ASP A 81 -0.68 14.39 -3.51
CA ASP A 81 0.10 14.92 -4.64
C ASP A 81 1.55 15.14 -4.21
N PHE A 82 2.41 14.16 -4.53
CA PHE A 82 3.83 14.20 -4.16
C PHE A 82 4.60 15.38 -4.76
N ASN A 83 4.08 16.07 -5.78
CA ASN A 83 4.74 17.25 -6.33
C ASN A 83 4.49 18.51 -5.48
N ASN A 84 3.38 18.53 -4.74
CA ASN A 84 2.91 19.70 -4.00
C ASN A 84 2.80 19.46 -2.48
N VAL A 85 3.10 18.25 -2.00
CA VAL A 85 3.02 17.89 -0.59
C VAL A 85 4.00 18.72 0.25
N LYS A 86 3.50 19.26 1.36
CA LYS A 86 4.34 19.91 2.38
C LYS A 86 4.68 18.94 3.50
N MET A 87 5.83 19.13 4.14
CA MET A 87 6.31 18.24 5.21
C MET A 87 5.39 18.18 6.43
N ASP A 88 4.59 19.22 6.66
CA ASP A 88 3.60 19.32 7.75
C ASP A 88 2.25 18.69 7.41
N GLU A 89 2.04 18.23 6.17
CA GLU A 89 0.78 17.62 5.74
C GLU A 89 0.69 16.11 6.04
N ILE A 90 1.77 15.50 6.52
CA ILE A 90 1.84 14.08 6.88
C ILE A 90 2.29 13.97 8.34
N ASP A 91 1.35 13.68 9.24
CA ASP A 91 1.69 13.35 10.62
C ASP A 91 2.04 11.86 10.73
N ILE A 92 3.33 11.57 11.01
CA ILE A 92 3.83 10.21 11.18
C ILE A 92 3.28 9.50 12.43
N ASN A 93 2.61 10.21 13.33
CA ASN A 93 1.94 9.62 14.48
C ASN A 93 0.46 9.34 14.21
N ASN A 94 -0.05 9.76 13.04
CA ASN A 94 -1.42 9.55 12.63
C ASN A 94 -1.51 8.37 11.65
N GLU A 95 -2.18 7.30 12.08
CA GLU A 95 -2.34 6.08 11.30
C GLU A 95 -3.02 6.33 9.95
N TYR A 96 -3.99 7.25 9.89
CA TYR A 96 -4.68 7.62 8.66
C TYR A 96 -3.73 8.33 7.68
N ASP A 97 -2.87 9.22 8.15
CA ASP A 97 -1.90 9.90 7.28
C ASP A 97 -0.83 8.93 6.76
N ILE A 98 -0.39 7.97 7.58
CA ILE A 98 0.50 6.89 7.13
C ILE A 98 -0.19 6.05 6.05
N GLU A 99 -1.42 5.62 6.28
CA GLU A 99 -2.21 4.86 5.30
C GLU A 99 -2.36 5.62 3.99
N ARG A 100 -2.78 6.89 4.07
CA ARG A 100 -2.91 7.78 2.93
C ARG A 100 -1.61 7.89 2.15
N PHE A 101 -0.49 8.05 2.84
CA PHE A 101 0.84 8.14 2.25
C PHE A 101 1.25 6.85 1.52
N VAL A 102 1.07 5.69 2.16
CA VAL A 102 1.39 4.38 1.57
C VAL A 102 0.52 4.10 0.35
N LEU A 103 -0.79 4.33 0.45
CA LEU A 103 -1.72 4.11 -0.67
C LEU A 103 -1.44 5.04 -1.85
N SER A 104 -0.98 6.26 -1.59
CA SER A 104 -0.55 7.17 -2.64
C SER A 104 0.64 6.62 -3.42
N HIS A 105 1.64 6.06 -2.72
CA HIS A 105 2.76 5.40 -3.39
C HIS A 105 2.31 4.20 -4.21
N ILE A 106 1.44 3.35 -3.67
CA ILE A 106 0.91 2.19 -4.39
C ILE A 106 0.16 2.63 -5.66
N TYR A 107 -0.72 3.63 -5.54
CA TYR A 107 -1.51 4.19 -6.63
C TYR A 107 -0.61 4.68 -7.77
N TYR A 108 0.31 5.62 -7.50
CA TYR A 108 1.15 6.20 -8.54
C TYR A 108 2.15 5.22 -9.13
N ILE A 109 2.69 4.29 -8.33
CA ILE A 109 3.63 3.30 -8.86
C ILE A 109 2.90 2.34 -9.78
N TYR A 110 1.67 1.91 -9.45
CA TYR A 110 0.92 1.02 -10.32
C TYR A 110 0.46 1.73 -11.60
N GLU A 111 -0.03 2.97 -11.53
CA GLU A 111 -0.43 3.72 -12.73
C GLU A 111 0.73 4.05 -13.69
N ASN A 112 1.95 4.20 -13.17
CA ASN A 112 3.15 4.52 -13.98
C ASN A 112 3.97 3.28 -14.38
N ASN A 113 3.49 2.06 -14.11
CA ASN A 113 4.10 0.80 -14.56
C ASN A 113 3.35 0.22 -15.75
#